data_AF-A0A355SY91-F1
#
_entry.id   AF-A0A355SY91-F1
#
_cell.length_a   1.000
_cell.length_b   1.000
_cell.length_c   1.000
_cell.angle_alpha   90.00
_cell.angle_beta   90.00
_cell.angle_gamma   90.00
#
_symmetry.space_group_name_H-M   'P 1'
#
loop_
_entity.id
_entity.type
_entity.pdbx_description
1 polymer ?
#
loop_
_entity_poly.entity_id
_entity_poly.type
_entity_poly.pdbx_seq_one_letter_code
_entity_poly.pdbx_strand_id
1 'polypeptide(L)'
;MEALNSLLGQLNKFVSSSLTCSMVQMNQFESEQFWQQLVVSPRQLAYLEVHFTNAAEPLSRSLLEAVDASHFSLGDWVEALLVISQWLEAHELALSIEDQLAYTECACAAAGAGATLSDLPSLVLDLLQAYGCERAVKK
;
A
#
# COMPACT_ATOMS: atom_id res chain seq x y z
N MET A 1 -20.25 29.26 22.48
CA MET A 1 -19.98 27.87 22.06
C MET A 1 -20.27 27.61 20.58
N GLU A 2 -20.75 28.57 19.79
CA GLU A 2 -21.02 28.37 18.34
C GLU A 2 -19.81 28.60 17.43
N ALA A 3 -18.83 29.40 17.83
CA ALA A 3 -17.65 29.70 17.01
C ALA A 3 -16.72 28.49 16.79
N LEU A 4 -16.62 27.59 17.77
CA LEU A 4 -15.77 26.38 17.69
C LEU A 4 -16.36 25.33 16.75
N ASN A 5 -17.69 25.19 16.70
CA ASN A 5 -18.35 24.23 15.80
C ASN A 5 -18.33 24.69 14.34
N SER A 6 -18.36 26.02 14.10
CA SER A 6 -18.20 26.56 12.74
C SER A 6 -16.78 26.39 12.20
N LEU A 7 -15.76 26.45 13.07
CA LEU A 7 -14.36 26.20 12.70
C LEU A 7 -14.10 24.72 12.41
N LEU A 8 -14.65 23.81 13.21
CA LEU A 8 -14.58 22.37 12.94
C LEU A 8 -15.31 21.98 11.65
N GLY A 9 -16.45 22.62 11.35
CA GLY A 9 -17.17 22.43 10.09
C GLY A 9 -16.46 22.99 8.85
N GLN A 10 -15.62 24.02 8.99
CA GLN A 10 -14.80 24.54 7.89
C GLN A 10 -13.53 23.71 7.66
N LEU A 11 -12.90 23.20 8.72
CA LEU A 11 -11.77 22.29 8.58
C LEU A 11 -12.18 20.99 7.86
N ASN A 12 -13.35 20.44 8.18
CA ASN A 12 -13.82 19.21 7.53
C ASN A 12 -14.18 19.40 6.05
N LYS A 13 -14.62 20.61 5.66
CA LYS A 13 -14.84 20.96 4.25
C LYS A 13 -13.55 21.19 3.47
N PHE A 14 -12.49 21.67 4.13
CA PHE A 14 -11.17 21.82 3.50
C PHE A 14 -10.52 20.47 3.20
N VAL A 15 -10.63 19.51 4.12
CA VAL A 15 -10.14 18.13 3.92
C VAL A 15 -10.91 17.43 2.80
N SER A 16 -12.23 17.63 2.71
CA SER A 16 -13.06 16.95 1.71
C SER A 16 -12.97 17.55 0.30
N SER A 17 -12.56 18.81 0.15
CA SER A 17 -12.53 19.51 -1.15
C SER A 17 -11.14 19.55 -1.81
N SER A 18 -10.10 19.05 -1.13
CA SER A 18 -8.73 18.95 -1.66
C SER A 18 -8.40 17.58 -2.26
N LEU A 19 -9.39 16.68 -2.38
CA LEU A 19 -9.25 15.36 -3.02
C LEU A 19 -9.26 15.41 -4.55
N THR A 20 -9.27 16.59 -5.15
CA THR A 20 -9.05 16.73 -6.60
C THR A 20 -7.87 17.65 -6.83
N CYS A 21 -6.76 17.07 -7.29
CA CYS A 21 -5.65 17.78 -7.93
C CYS A 21 -4.73 18.58 -6.99
N SER A 22 -3.94 17.88 -6.14
CA SER A 22 -2.62 18.39 -5.74
C SER A 22 -1.75 17.26 -5.14
N MET A 23 -1.28 16.36 -5.99
CA MET A 23 -0.07 15.57 -5.70
C MET A 23 1.13 16.52 -5.70
N VAL A 24 1.44 17.18 -4.58
CA VAL A 24 2.67 17.98 -4.47
C VAL A 24 3.21 17.91 -3.04
N GLN A 25 4.37 17.25 -2.92
CA GLN A 25 5.35 17.27 -1.84
C GLN A 25 4.84 16.92 -0.43
N MET A 26 4.87 15.62 -0.13
CA MET A 26 4.73 15.12 1.23
C MET A 26 5.98 15.48 2.04
N ASN A 27 5.84 16.40 2.99
CA ASN A 27 6.87 16.66 4.00
C ASN A 27 6.92 15.47 4.97
N GLN A 28 8.09 15.11 5.53
CA GLN A 28 8.25 13.86 6.32
C GLN A 28 7.23 13.71 7.46
N PHE A 29 6.85 14.82 8.09
CA PHE A 29 5.86 14.88 9.18
C PHE A 29 4.41 14.67 8.70
N GLU A 30 4.13 15.03 7.45
CA GLU A 30 2.83 14.83 6.82
C GLU A 30 2.68 13.40 6.33
N SER A 31 3.79 12.77 5.90
CA SER A 31 3.81 11.36 5.48
C SER A 31 3.41 10.41 6.60
N GLU A 32 3.94 10.59 7.81
CA GLU A 32 3.59 9.74 8.97
C GLU A 32 2.11 9.85 9.33
N GLN A 33 1.55 11.07 9.35
CA GLN A 33 0.12 11.29 9.62
C GLN A 33 -0.78 10.78 8.48
N PHE A 34 -0.32 10.88 7.23
CA PHE A 34 -1.02 10.40 6.05
C PHE A 34 -1.17 8.87 6.08
N TRP A 35 -0.09 8.14 6.35
CA TRP A 35 -0.16 6.68 6.47
C TRP A 35 -1.03 6.25 7.65
N GLN A 36 -0.90 6.92 8.80
CA GLN A 36 -1.75 6.62 9.98
C GLN A 36 -3.25 6.75 9.73
N GLN A 37 -3.67 7.57 8.76
CA GLN A 37 -5.08 7.71 8.38
C GLN A 37 -5.56 6.61 7.43
N LEU A 38 -4.65 5.93 6.73
CA LEU A 38 -4.97 5.01 5.65
C LEU A 38 -4.77 3.53 6.01
N VAL A 39 -3.90 3.22 6.99
CA VAL A 39 -3.70 1.85 7.47
C VAL A 39 -4.38 1.59 8.81
N VAL A 40 -4.91 0.37 8.94
CA VAL A 40 -5.75 -0.04 10.08
C VAL A 40 -4.93 -0.73 11.17
N SER A 41 -3.72 -1.20 10.86
CA SER A 41 -2.88 -2.00 11.75
C SER A 41 -1.50 -1.37 12.03
N PRO A 42 -1.01 -1.40 13.28
CA PRO A 42 0.35 -0.95 13.62
C PRO A 42 1.46 -1.66 12.83
N ARG A 43 1.24 -2.92 12.44
CA ARG A 43 2.18 -3.70 11.62
C ARG A 43 2.31 -3.13 10.21
N GLN A 44 1.18 -2.75 9.62
CA GLN A 44 1.13 -2.17 8.27
C GLN A 44 1.80 -0.79 8.26
N LEU A 45 1.55 0.00 9.30
CA LEU A 45 2.22 1.29 9.49
C LEU A 45 3.75 1.12 9.62
N ALA A 46 4.22 0.21 10.46
CA ALA A 46 5.65 -0.04 10.62
C ALA A 46 6.31 -0.50 9.30
N TYR A 47 5.62 -1.31 8.50
CA TYR A 47 6.11 -1.73 7.18
C TYR A 47 6.23 -0.54 6.22
N LEU A 48 5.21 0.32 6.16
CA LEU A 48 5.23 1.54 5.36
C LEU A 48 6.34 2.49 5.81
N GLU A 49 6.55 2.65 7.12
CA GLU A 49 7.62 3.50 7.64
C GLU A 49 9.01 3.02 7.24
N VAL A 50 9.25 1.72 7.29
CA VAL A 50 10.53 1.12 6.91
C VAL A 50 10.78 1.23 5.41
N HIS A 51 9.76 0.98 4.59
CA HIS A 51 9.92 0.80 3.16
C HIS A 51 9.50 1.99 2.28
N PHE A 52 8.74 2.95 2.81
CA PHE A 52 8.14 4.05 2.04
C PHE A 52 8.37 5.44 2.65
N THR A 53 8.58 5.59 3.96
CA THR A 53 8.86 6.92 4.57
C THR A 53 10.22 7.49 4.17
N ASN A 54 11.24 6.65 3.98
CA ASN A 54 12.57 7.05 3.50
C ASN A 54 12.83 6.66 2.03
N ALA A 55 11.83 6.08 1.34
CA ALA A 55 12.00 5.69 -0.04
C ALA A 55 11.93 6.89 -0.98
N ALA A 56 12.41 6.70 -2.20
CA ALA A 56 12.24 7.68 -3.24
C ALA A 56 10.73 7.94 -3.47
N GLU A 57 10.34 9.22 -3.49
CA GLU A 57 9.02 9.72 -3.90
C GLU A 57 8.30 8.93 -5.02
N PRO A 58 8.98 8.47 -6.09
CA PRO A 58 8.34 7.62 -7.11
C PRO A 58 7.71 6.34 -6.56
N LEU A 59 8.32 5.67 -5.57
CA LEU A 59 7.84 4.39 -5.06
C LEU A 59 6.50 4.53 -4.32
N SER A 60 6.40 5.53 -3.44
CA SER A 60 5.18 5.83 -2.70
C SER A 60 4.05 6.27 -3.64
N ARG A 61 4.38 7.03 -4.69
CA ARG A 61 3.45 7.37 -5.76
C ARG A 61 2.96 6.13 -6.50
N SER A 62 3.86 5.25 -6.94
CA SER A 62 3.50 4.01 -7.64
C SER A 62 2.56 3.13 -6.81
N LEU A 63 2.81 3.00 -5.49
CA LEU A 63 1.92 2.26 -4.60
C LEU A 63 0.50 2.86 -4.59
N LEU A 64 0.39 4.18 -4.41
CA LEU A 64 -0.91 4.85 -4.37
C LEU A 64 -1.64 4.76 -5.71
N GLU A 65 -0.94 4.94 -6.83
CA GLU A 65 -1.51 4.79 -8.18
C GLU A 65 -2.00 3.36 -8.44
N ALA A 66 -1.24 2.35 -8.00
CA ALA A 66 -1.62 0.95 -8.14
C ALA A 66 -2.85 0.60 -7.27
N VAL A 67 -2.90 1.13 -6.04
CA VAL A 67 -4.05 0.99 -5.14
C VAL A 67 -5.29 1.63 -5.76
N ASP A 68 -5.19 2.88 -6.24
CA ASP A 68 -6.29 3.63 -6.84
C ASP A 68 -6.81 2.97 -8.14
N ALA A 69 -5.94 2.33 -8.90
CA ALA A 69 -6.31 1.57 -10.10
C ALA A 69 -6.97 0.21 -9.78
N SER A 70 -6.91 -0.24 -8.53
CA SER A 70 -7.40 -1.53 -8.08
C SER A 70 -8.75 -1.46 -7.36
N HIS A 71 -9.37 -2.61 -7.12
CA HIS A 71 -10.56 -2.74 -6.28
C HIS A 71 -10.23 -2.99 -4.80
N PHE A 72 -8.95 -3.05 -4.44
CA PHE A 72 -8.47 -3.41 -3.12
C PHE A 72 -8.04 -2.16 -2.34
N SER A 73 -8.17 -2.21 -1.01
CA SER A 73 -7.77 -1.09 -0.16
C SER A 73 -6.24 -1.03 0.00
N LEU A 74 -5.70 0.13 0.37
CA LEU A 74 -4.28 0.24 0.73
C LEU A 74 -3.87 -0.79 1.79
N GLY A 75 -4.75 -1.07 2.76
CA GLY A 75 -4.52 -2.09 3.78
C GLY A 75 -4.30 -3.48 3.19
N ASP A 76 -5.10 -3.86 2.19
CA ASP A 76 -4.95 -5.14 1.48
C ASP A 76 -3.63 -5.21 0.70
N TRP A 77 -3.23 -4.10 0.07
CA TRP A 77 -1.95 -4.00 -0.63
C TRP A 77 -0.75 -4.12 0.31
N VAL A 78 -0.77 -3.41 1.44
CA VAL A 78 0.30 -3.48 2.44
C VAL A 78 0.36 -4.87 3.08
N GLU A 79 -0.80 -5.49 3.35
CA GLU A 79 -0.82 -6.86 3.87
C GLU A 79 -0.30 -7.87 2.83
N ALA A 80 -0.60 -7.67 1.54
CA ALA A 80 -0.05 -8.49 0.47
C ALA A 80 1.47 -8.37 0.35
N LEU A 81 2.01 -7.15 0.43
CA LEU A 81 3.47 -6.91 0.45
C LEU A 81 4.13 -7.56 1.68
N LEU A 82 3.47 -7.50 2.84
CA LEU A 82 3.90 -8.21 4.04
C LEU A 82 3.92 -9.72 3.84
N VAL A 83 2.92 -10.31 3.18
CA VAL A 83 2.88 -11.73 2.84
C VAL A 83 4.05 -12.12 1.94
N ILE A 84 4.35 -11.33 0.90
CA ILE A 84 5.52 -11.55 0.03
C ILE A 84 6.80 -11.51 0.85
N SER A 85 6.98 -10.47 1.68
CA SER A 85 8.19 -10.31 2.51
C SER A 85 8.40 -11.50 3.44
N GLN A 86 7.35 -11.97 4.12
CA GLN A 86 7.40 -13.15 5.00
C GLN A 86 7.71 -14.44 4.23
N TRP A 87 7.10 -14.62 3.06
CA TRP A 87 7.35 -15.78 2.22
C TRP A 87 8.80 -15.81 1.73
N LEU A 88 9.34 -14.66 1.29
CA LEU A 88 10.73 -14.52 0.89
C LEU A 88 11.70 -14.82 2.04
N GLU A 89 11.40 -14.32 3.25
CA GLU A 89 12.19 -14.65 4.44
C GLU A 89 12.20 -16.15 4.74
N ALA A 90 11.04 -16.81 4.67
CA ALA A 90 10.93 -18.25 4.91
C ALA A 90 11.70 -19.10 3.88
N HIS A 91 11.94 -18.57 2.68
CA HIS A 91 12.67 -19.24 1.60
C HIS A 91 14.12 -18.76 1.44
N GLU A 92 14.62 -17.91 2.35
CA GLU A 92 15.95 -17.30 2.27
C GLU A 92 16.18 -16.52 0.95
N LEU A 93 15.12 -15.89 0.45
CA LEU A 93 15.11 -15.10 -0.77
C LEU A 93 15.02 -13.60 -0.45
N ALA A 94 15.53 -12.79 -1.37
CA ALA A 94 15.42 -11.34 -1.38
C ALA A 94 14.79 -10.87 -2.68
N LEU A 95 13.94 -9.85 -2.57
CA LEU A 95 13.31 -9.16 -3.69
C LEU A 95 13.23 -7.67 -3.35
N SER A 96 13.53 -6.80 -4.31
CA SER A 96 13.39 -5.36 -4.11
C SER A 96 11.93 -4.99 -3.85
N ILE A 97 11.69 -3.89 -3.14
CA ILE A 97 10.32 -3.44 -2.86
C ILE A 97 9.57 -3.07 -4.15
N GLU A 98 10.27 -2.53 -5.16
CA GLU A 98 9.74 -2.28 -6.51
C GLU A 98 9.22 -3.56 -7.16
N ASP A 99 9.97 -4.65 -7.02
CA ASP A 99 9.60 -5.93 -7.61
C ASP A 99 8.50 -6.64 -6.83
N GLN A 100 8.44 -6.44 -5.50
CA GLN A 100 7.30 -6.88 -4.68
C GLN A 100 6.01 -6.15 -5.08
N LEU A 101 6.09 -4.84 -5.36
CA LEU A 101 4.95 -4.05 -5.84
C LEU A 101 4.49 -4.53 -7.22
N ALA A 102 5.41 -4.71 -8.16
CA ALA A 102 5.10 -5.22 -9.49
C ALA A 102 4.48 -6.63 -9.45
N TYR A 103 4.97 -7.51 -8.56
CA TYR A 103 4.37 -8.82 -8.35
C TYR A 103 2.91 -8.71 -7.85
N THR A 104 2.66 -7.81 -6.90
CA THR A 104 1.32 -7.55 -6.35
C THR A 104 0.38 -6.97 -7.42
N GLU A 105 0.86 -6.06 -8.27
CA GLU A 105 0.11 -5.57 -9.43
C GLU A 105 -0.28 -6.69 -10.38
N CYS A 106 0.66 -7.59 -10.70
CA CYS A 106 0.37 -8.76 -11.53
C CYS A 106 -0.67 -9.68 -10.87
N ALA A 107 -0.58 -9.92 -9.56
CA ALA A 107 -1.56 -10.69 -8.82
C ALA A 107 -2.96 -10.05 -8.86
N CYS A 108 -3.02 -8.73 -8.67
CA CYS A 108 -4.26 -7.96 -8.77
C CYS A 108 -4.88 -8.02 -10.17
N ALA A 109 -4.07 -7.89 -11.21
CA ALA A 109 -4.53 -8.00 -12.60
C ALA A 109 -5.04 -9.41 -12.94
N ALA A 110 -4.39 -10.45 -12.42
CA ALA A 110 -4.82 -11.84 -12.58
C ALA A 110 -6.17 -12.11 -11.88
N ALA A 111 -6.38 -11.51 -10.69
CA ALA A 111 -7.63 -11.60 -9.95
C ALA A 111 -8.81 -10.95 -10.69
N GLY A 112 -8.59 -9.81 -11.34
CA GLY A 112 -9.60 -9.13 -12.16
C GLY A 112 -10.09 -9.96 -13.36
N ALA A 113 -9.28 -10.91 -13.84
CA ALA A 113 -9.62 -11.80 -14.95
C ALA A 113 -10.28 -13.12 -14.51
N GLY A 114 -10.14 -13.51 -13.23
CA GLY A 114 -10.63 -14.77 -12.68
C GLY A 114 -11.41 -14.55 -11.39
N ALA A 115 -12.73 -14.38 -11.52
CA ALA A 115 -13.69 -14.01 -10.48
C ALA A 115 -13.71 -14.92 -9.22
N THR A 116 -12.72 -14.75 -8.35
CA THR A 116 -12.74 -15.27 -6.97
C THR A 116 -12.56 -14.08 -6.05
N LEU A 117 -13.59 -13.81 -5.23
CA LEU A 117 -13.67 -12.68 -4.28
C LEU A 117 -12.72 -12.88 -3.08
N SER A 118 -11.53 -13.39 -3.32
CA SER A 118 -10.49 -13.55 -2.29
C SER A 118 -9.82 -12.19 -2.08
N ASP A 119 -9.47 -11.88 -0.84
CA ASP A 119 -8.63 -10.73 -0.51
C ASP A 119 -7.26 -10.82 -1.23
N LEU A 120 -6.69 -9.66 -1.59
CA LEU A 120 -5.42 -9.56 -2.30
C LEU A 120 -4.27 -10.33 -1.62
N PRO A 121 -4.12 -10.31 -0.28
CA PRO A 121 -3.09 -11.08 0.41
C PRO A 121 -3.21 -12.59 0.18
N SER A 122 -4.42 -13.14 0.24
CA SER A 122 -4.66 -14.57 -0.02
C SER A 122 -4.33 -14.94 -1.47
N LEU A 123 -4.72 -14.09 -2.43
CA LEU A 123 -4.39 -14.26 -3.85
C LEU A 123 -2.88 -14.28 -4.10
N VAL A 124 -2.16 -13.35 -3.48
CA VAL A 124 -0.70 -13.28 -3.57
C VAL A 124 -0.05 -14.51 -2.94
N LEU A 125 -0.55 -14.98 -1.80
CA LEU A 125 -0.06 -16.21 -1.17
C LEU A 125 -0.25 -17.43 -2.08
N ASP A 126 -1.44 -17.58 -2.68
CA ASP A 126 -1.75 -18.68 -3.58
C ASP A 126 -0.82 -18.69 -4.81
N LEU A 127 -0.56 -17.51 -5.40
CA LEU A 127 0.36 -17.37 -6.53
C LEU A 127 1.81 -17.68 -6.14
N LEU A 128 2.25 -17.22 -4.96
CA LEU A 128 3.58 -17.56 -4.45
C LEU A 128 3.74 -19.06 -4.19
N GLN A 129 2.70 -19.73 -3.70
CA GLN A 129 2.73 -21.18 -3.48
C GLN A 129 2.70 -21.97 -4.78
N ALA A 130 1.92 -21.52 -5.77
CA ALA A 130 1.75 -22.22 -7.04
C ALA A 130 2.93 -22.01 -8.00
N TYR A 131 3.47 -20.78 -8.06
CA TYR A 131 4.45 -20.37 -9.07
C TYR A 131 5.77 -19.85 -8.48
N GLY A 132 5.79 -19.50 -7.19
CA GLY A 132 6.97 -18.87 -6.57
C GLY A 132 7.20 -17.44 -7.04
N CYS A 133 8.44 -16.99 -6.92
CA CYS A 133 8.89 -15.68 -7.37
C CYS A 133 10.18 -15.80 -8.18
N GLU A 134 10.07 -15.73 -9.51
CA GLU A 134 11.18 -15.94 -10.45
C GLU A 134 12.26 -14.85 -10.40
N ARG A 135 11.87 -13.64 -9.97
CA ARG A 135 12.78 -12.48 -9.84
C ARG A 135 13.54 -12.46 -8.51
N ALA A 136 13.18 -13.34 -7.58
CA ALA A 136 13.79 -13.39 -6.26
C ALA A 136 15.20 -13.99 -6.33
N VAL A 137 16.15 -13.38 -5.62
CA VAL A 137 17.53 -13.83 -5.53
C VAL A 137 17.80 -14.48 -4.18
N LYS A 138 18.68 -15.48 -4.14
CA LYS A 138 19.09 -16.10 -2.87
C LYS A 138 19.86 -15.10 -2.02
N LYS A 139 19.52 -15.01 -0.73
CA LYS A 139 20.22 -14.20 0.26
C LYS A 139 21.61 -14.76 0.57
#